data_AF-A0A9Q4CXU3-F1
#
_entry.id   AF-A0A9Q4CXU3-F1
#
_cell.length_a   1.000
_cell.length_b   1.000
_cell.length_c   1.000
_cell.angle_alpha   90.00
_cell.angle_beta   90.00
_cell.angle_gamma   90.00
#
_symmetry.space_group_name_H-M   'P 1'
#
loop_
_entity.id
_entity.type
_entity.pdbx_description
1 polymer ?
#
loop_
_entity_poly.entity_id
_entity_poly.type
_entity_poly.pdbx_seq_one_letter_code
_entity_poly.pdbx_strand_id
1 'polypeptide(L)'
;MVATSITAIRICAAALRAARFSPYQVDSGTVNRRTIRGTRATTSRSLASTVYTDARAASAVSMTSSGAWPGNRSPICRRARKEGMEASLGSPGRENGGIRPGRRVVVPSMSLLFEPATVAGQTLRNRLILPPMCQYIVGTKDGVPGPWQMVHLGARAAGGFGMVVAEATAVVPEGRISDQDTGLWNDAQRDAWAPITDFIRSQGAVPGIQLAHAGSKASTWPARPGFDQGPIPPEEGGWETVSPSGIPAVSATAPTREMTEAEIEEVISAFVAAARRADAAGFDAVVVHGAHGYLLHQFLSPVTNHRTDQWGGSFENRTRLVRRVVAGIREAWPEDKVLGLRLSGSDWVESSWAAEDTVRLVRTLVDDGLDWVDLSSGGIGDTYLGPKGPGYQVPLAEAVKRGTEDLALAPGRGLAADGPDGGARRLFVSTVGSITSDETAEAVLVNDRADAVGIGRAALVRPNWPAEAALSLGDDRFRQFVAAPYHGGKWGRP
;
A
#
# COMPACT_ATOMS: atom_id res chain seq x y z
N MET A 1 -76.92 37.77 -6.07
CA MET A 1 -78.16 37.03 -5.73
C MET A 1 -77.78 35.59 -5.44
N VAL A 2 -78.27 35.03 -4.32
CA VAL A 2 -78.48 33.59 -4.00
C VAL A 2 -77.31 32.61 -4.36
N ALA A 3 -76.47 32.12 -3.43
CA ALA A 3 -76.70 31.12 -2.35
C ALA A 3 -77.00 29.69 -2.91
N THR A 4 -76.67 28.52 -2.31
CA THR A 4 -76.20 28.07 -0.97
C THR A 4 -75.58 26.65 -1.14
N SER A 5 -74.57 26.12 -0.41
CA SER A 5 -74.64 25.39 0.90
C SER A 5 -73.31 24.60 1.10
N ILE A 6 -72.56 24.65 2.21
CA ILE A 6 -72.69 23.90 3.50
C ILE A 6 -72.27 22.39 3.35
N THR A 7 -71.29 21.76 4.03
CA THR A 7 -70.74 21.93 5.42
C THR A 7 -69.25 21.50 5.60
N ALA A 8 -68.66 21.93 6.74
CA ALA A 8 -67.38 21.63 7.45
C ALA A 8 -66.76 20.19 7.35
N ILE A 9 -65.47 19.95 7.64
CA ILE A 9 -64.73 20.17 8.92
C ILE A 9 -63.29 20.77 8.76
N ARG A 10 -62.86 21.53 9.78
CA ARG A 10 -61.61 22.33 9.94
C ARG A 10 -60.33 21.45 10.01
N ILE A 11 -59.12 21.83 9.55
CA ILE A 11 -58.29 23.06 9.69
C ILE A 11 -57.71 23.30 11.11
N CYS A 12 -56.41 23.07 11.27
CA CYS A 12 -55.37 23.98 11.84
C CYS A 12 -54.04 23.19 11.95
N ALA A 13 -52.99 23.45 11.16
CA ALA A 13 -52.18 24.66 11.02
C ALA A 13 -51.00 24.76 12.02
N ALA A 14 -49.83 24.39 11.52
CA ALA A 14 -48.50 25.00 11.67
C ALA A 14 -47.97 25.56 13.02
N ALA A 15 -46.68 25.26 13.21
CA ALA A 15 -45.67 25.97 14.01
C ALA A 15 -45.72 25.86 15.54
N LEU A 16 -44.62 25.36 16.13
CA LEU A 16 -43.79 26.12 17.08
C LEU A 16 -42.45 25.42 17.39
N ARG A 17 -41.35 26.15 17.14
CA ARG A 17 -40.05 26.17 17.84
C ARG A 17 -39.12 24.95 17.87
N ALA A 18 -37.91 25.24 17.39
CA ALA A 18 -36.67 24.58 17.77
C ALA A 18 -36.38 24.63 19.28
N ALA A 19 -35.75 23.57 19.79
CA ALA A 19 -34.84 23.61 20.93
C ALA A 19 -33.75 22.54 20.73
N ARG A 20 -32.55 22.80 21.26
CA ARG A 20 -31.38 21.91 21.22
C ARG A 20 -31.60 20.72 22.16
N PHE A 21 -30.87 19.61 21.99
CA PHE A 21 -29.89 19.11 22.98
C PHE A 21 -29.25 17.76 22.60
N SER A 22 -27.93 17.70 22.81
CA SER A 22 -27.05 16.56 23.05
C SER A 22 -26.17 17.01 24.24
N PRO A 23 -25.56 16.16 25.11
CA PRO A 23 -25.18 14.77 24.88
C PRO A 23 -25.36 13.79 26.08
N TYR A 24 -24.92 12.55 25.88
CA TYR A 24 -24.33 11.58 26.84
C TYR A 24 -24.73 11.65 28.33
N GLN A 25 -25.31 10.55 28.83
CA GLN A 25 -24.88 9.98 30.12
C GLN A 25 -24.66 8.47 30.01
N VAL A 26 -23.59 8.01 30.67
CA VAL A 26 -23.33 6.62 31.03
C VAL A 26 -24.12 6.32 32.29
N ASP A 27 -24.74 5.14 32.40
CA ASP A 27 -25.17 4.63 33.70
C ASP A 27 -24.80 3.15 33.88
N SER A 28 -24.39 2.81 35.10
CA SER A 28 -23.75 1.55 35.48
C SER A 28 -24.67 0.73 36.37
N GLY A 29 -25.33 -0.29 35.80
CA GLY A 29 -26.31 -1.12 36.49
C GLY A 29 -25.83 -2.55 36.82
N THR A 30 -25.21 -2.74 37.99
CA THR A 30 -24.97 -4.08 38.56
C THR A 30 -26.29 -4.78 38.94
N VAL A 31 -26.54 -5.99 38.40
CA VAL A 31 -27.53 -6.93 38.97
C VAL A 31 -26.94 -8.34 39.06
N ASN A 32 -27.27 -9.03 40.16
CA ASN A 32 -26.59 -10.22 40.65
C ASN A 32 -27.27 -11.54 40.21
N ARG A 33 -26.55 -12.66 40.36
CA ARG A 33 -26.96 -14.03 40.05
C ARG A 33 -28.28 -14.44 40.71
N ARG A 34 -29.09 -15.25 40.02
CA ARG A 34 -29.77 -16.42 40.63
C ARG A 34 -30.13 -17.51 39.63
N THR A 35 -30.06 -18.74 40.13
CA THR A 35 -30.14 -20.02 39.39
C THR A 35 -31.54 -20.61 39.49
N ILE A 36 -32.09 -21.18 38.40
CA ILE A 36 -33.15 -22.20 38.46
C ILE A 36 -32.83 -23.35 37.47
N ARG A 37 -33.06 -24.60 37.91
CA ARG A 37 -32.95 -25.84 37.12
C ARG A 37 -34.35 -26.35 36.73
N GLY A 38 -34.45 -27.09 35.62
CA GLY A 38 -35.59 -27.96 35.28
C GLY A 38 -35.85 -28.01 33.76
N THR A 39 -35.27 -28.95 32.98
CA THR A 39 -35.66 -30.36 32.71
C THR A 39 -36.59 -30.56 31.50
N ARG A 40 -36.03 -31.18 30.43
CA ARG A 40 -36.60 -32.12 29.41
C ARG A 40 -38.06 -31.91 28.94
N ALA A 41 -38.41 -31.94 27.66
CA ALA A 41 -38.12 -33.05 26.74
C ALA A 41 -38.39 -32.76 25.23
N THR A 42 -37.61 -33.46 24.39
CA THR A 42 -37.84 -33.90 22.99
C THR A 42 -39.09 -33.51 22.19
N THR A 43 -38.86 -33.06 20.95
CA THR A 43 -39.37 -33.75 19.73
C THR A 43 -38.37 -33.64 18.59
N SER A 44 -38.38 -34.59 17.67
CA SER A 44 -37.39 -34.78 16.59
C SER A 44 -38.02 -34.64 15.20
N ARG A 45 -37.21 -34.23 14.20
CA ARG A 45 -37.24 -34.74 12.82
C ARG A 45 -35.95 -34.38 12.07
N SER A 46 -35.37 -35.38 11.39
CA SER A 46 -34.33 -35.30 10.34
C SER A 46 -35.02 -35.14 8.96
N LEU A 47 -34.43 -35.14 7.74
CA LEU A 47 -33.11 -35.39 7.11
C LEU A 47 -32.81 -34.19 6.15
N ALA A 48 -31.75 -34.04 5.33
CA ALA A 48 -30.56 -34.79 4.86
C ALA A 48 -29.45 -33.71 4.61
N SER A 49 -28.12 -33.92 4.49
CA SER A 49 -27.19 -34.96 3.98
C SER A 49 -26.99 -35.02 2.46
N THR A 50 -25.82 -34.57 1.98
CA THR A 50 -25.14 -35.12 0.80
C THR A 50 -23.62 -34.99 1.00
N VAL A 51 -22.92 -36.12 0.87
CA VAL A 51 -21.45 -36.24 0.87
C VAL A 51 -21.10 -36.94 -0.44
N TYR A 52 -19.98 -36.58 -1.07
CA TYR A 52 -19.51 -37.26 -2.29
C TYR A 52 -18.05 -37.72 -2.15
N THR A 53 -17.89 -39.03 -2.29
CA THR A 53 -16.67 -39.85 -2.42
C THR A 53 -17.15 -41.09 -3.19
N ASP A 54 -16.44 -41.75 -4.09
CA ASP A 54 -15.07 -41.64 -4.59
C ASP A 54 -15.02 -42.37 -5.95
N ALA A 55 -14.03 -42.15 -6.82
CA ALA A 55 -13.78 -43.04 -7.97
C ALA A 55 -12.36 -42.88 -8.57
N ARG A 56 -11.48 -43.85 -8.33
CA ARG A 56 -10.26 -44.08 -9.10
C ARG A 56 -10.49 -45.19 -10.14
N ALA A 57 -10.00 -45.02 -11.36
CA ALA A 57 -9.50 -46.11 -12.19
C ALA A 57 -8.46 -45.63 -13.23
N ALA A 58 -7.47 -46.48 -13.47
CA ALA A 58 -6.21 -46.21 -14.15
C ALA A 58 -6.28 -45.85 -15.65
N SER A 59 -5.20 -45.22 -16.13
CA SER A 59 -4.56 -45.61 -17.39
C SER A 59 -3.05 -45.41 -17.27
N ALA A 60 -2.29 -46.40 -17.71
CA ALA A 60 -0.83 -46.41 -17.65
C ALA A 60 -0.27 -46.28 -19.08
N VAL A 61 0.75 -45.43 -19.23
CA VAL A 61 1.66 -45.45 -20.39
C VAL A 61 3.08 -45.34 -19.85
N SER A 62 3.94 -46.28 -20.25
CA SER A 62 5.36 -46.28 -19.90
C SER A 62 6.15 -45.42 -20.86
N MET A 63 7.21 -44.77 -20.37
CA MET A 63 8.44 -44.57 -21.15
C MET A 63 9.67 -44.75 -20.27
N THR A 64 10.75 -45.17 -20.90
CA THR A 64 11.91 -45.84 -20.30
C THR A 64 13.02 -44.88 -19.90
N SER A 65 13.81 -45.31 -18.92
CA SER A 65 15.13 -44.75 -18.64
C SER A 65 16.15 -45.16 -19.70
N SER A 66 16.93 -44.21 -20.25
CA SER A 66 18.34 -44.39 -20.63
C SER A 66 18.94 -43.08 -21.16
N GLY A 67 20.24 -42.85 -20.94
CA GLY A 67 20.94 -41.64 -21.41
C GLY A 67 22.12 -41.28 -20.51
N ALA A 68 23.30 -41.84 -20.79
CA ALA A 68 24.53 -41.65 -20.01
C ALA A 68 25.63 -40.97 -20.84
N TRP A 69 26.76 -40.68 -20.16
CA TRP A 69 28.08 -40.27 -20.69
C TRP A 69 28.34 -38.78 -20.98
N PRO A 70 29.60 -38.31 -20.99
CA PRO A 70 30.82 -38.82 -20.30
C PRO A 70 31.49 -37.75 -19.40
N GLY A 71 32.38 -38.19 -18.51
CA GLY A 71 33.26 -37.28 -17.74
C GLY A 71 34.63 -37.07 -18.40
N ASN A 72 35.47 -36.22 -17.80
CA ASN A 72 36.92 -36.23 -18.05
C ASN A 72 37.72 -35.90 -16.76
N ARG A 73 39.00 -36.28 -16.71
CA ARG A 73 39.81 -36.36 -15.47
C ARG A 73 40.95 -35.34 -15.38
N SER A 74 41.23 -34.90 -14.14
CA SER A 74 42.59 -34.70 -13.56
C SER A 74 43.48 -33.54 -14.08
N PRO A 75 44.61 -33.18 -13.40
CA PRO A 75 45.03 -33.39 -11.99
C PRO A 75 45.62 -32.09 -11.34
N ILE A 76 46.46 -32.25 -10.29
CA ILE A 76 47.34 -31.29 -9.56
C ILE A 76 46.69 -30.77 -8.26
N CYS A 77 47.33 -30.76 -7.08
CA CYS A 77 48.76 -30.85 -6.73
C CYS A 77 49.06 -31.80 -5.53
N ARG A 78 50.27 -32.37 -5.49
CA ARG A 78 50.87 -32.91 -4.25
C ARG A 78 51.75 -31.84 -3.59
N ARG A 79 51.76 -31.76 -2.26
CA ARG A 79 53.01 -31.60 -1.48
C ARG A 79 52.79 -32.01 -0.03
N ALA A 80 53.77 -32.72 0.51
CA ALA A 80 53.80 -33.16 1.90
C ALA A 80 54.84 -32.35 2.68
N ARG A 81 54.70 -32.28 4.01
CA ARG A 81 55.84 -32.26 4.94
C ARG A 81 55.45 -32.95 6.25
N LYS A 82 56.40 -33.72 6.78
CA LYS A 82 56.37 -34.33 8.11
C LYS A 82 57.18 -33.44 9.06
N GLU A 83 56.61 -33.10 10.20
CA GLU A 83 57.26 -32.92 11.50
C GLU A 83 56.22 -33.43 12.53
N GLY A 84 56.51 -34.18 13.58
CA GLY A 84 57.79 -34.55 14.17
C GLY A 84 57.64 -34.48 15.69
N MET A 85 57.01 -35.47 16.33
CA MET A 85 56.80 -35.44 17.78
C MET A 85 56.78 -36.85 18.39
N GLU A 86 57.83 -37.18 19.15
CA GLU A 86 57.80 -38.23 20.15
C GLU A 86 57.20 -37.66 21.45
N ALA A 87 56.41 -38.46 22.19
CA ALA A 87 56.62 -38.76 23.62
C ALA A 87 55.39 -39.42 24.29
N SER A 88 55.70 -40.40 25.15
CA SER A 88 54.89 -40.91 26.28
C SER A 88 53.44 -41.38 26.03
N LEU A 89 53.25 -42.69 26.14
CA LEU A 89 51.96 -43.31 26.48
C LEU A 89 51.64 -43.09 27.96
N GLY A 90 50.50 -42.45 28.25
CA GLY A 90 49.92 -42.33 29.58
C GLY A 90 48.40 -42.51 29.53
N SER A 91 47.89 -43.56 30.16
CA SER A 91 46.46 -43.88 30.28
C SER A 91 45.98 -43.63 31.73
N PRO A 92 44.69 -43.48 32.02
CA PRO A 92 44.02 -42.19 31.87
C PRO A 92 43.43 -41.68 33.21
N GLY A 93 43.62 -40.38 33.49
CA GLY A 93 42.92 -39.71 34.59
C GLY A 93 41.45 -39.46 34.26
N ARG A 94 40.53 -40.01 35.06
CA ARG A 94 39.11 -39.63 35.00
C ARG A 94 38.89 -38.30 35.73
N GLU A 95 38.75 -37.21 34.98
CA GLU A 95 38.17 -35.97 35.51
C GLU A 95 36.78 -35.73 34.91
N ASN A 96 35.83 -35.41 35.79
CA ASN A 96 34.43 -35.18 35.42
C ASN A 96 34.28 -33.81 34.75
N GLY A 97 34.47 -33.78 33.43
CA GLY A 97 34.17 -32.62 32.57
C GLY A 97 32.68 -32.30 32.52
N GLY A 98 32.15 -31.68 33.58
CA GLY A 98 30.80 -31.13 33.61
C GLY A 98 30.68 -30.01 32.57
N ILE A 99 30.03 -30.31 31.44
CA ILE A 99 29.73 -29.33 30.40
C ILE A 99 28.83 -28.25 31.02
N ARG A 100 29.42 -27.10 31.39
CA ARG A 100 28.64 -25.90 31.70
C ARG A 100 27.84 -25.57 30.44
N PRO A 101 26.51 -25.40 30.52
CA PRO A 101 25.73 -25.01 29.34
C PRO A 101 26.31 -23.69 28.83
N GLY A 102 26.81 -23.71 27.59
CA GLY A 102 27.41 -22.55 26.97
C GLY A 102 26.43 -21.38 27.06
N ARG A 103 26.88 -20.26 27.62
CA ARG A 103 26.11 -19.01 27.64
C ARG A 103 25.73 -18.73 26.20
N ARG A 104 24.45 -18.90 25.83
CA ARG A 104 23.96 -18.61 24.48
C ARG A 104 24.42 -17.20 24.15
N VAL A 105 25.34 -17.09 23.19
CA VAL A 105 25.61 -15.82 22.54
C VAL A 105 24.36 -15.59 21.70
N VAL A 106 23.41 -14.84 22.28
CA VAL A 106 22.36 -14.21 21.49
C VAL A 106 23.10 -13.16 20.67
N VAL A 107 23.52 -13.55 19.46
CA VAL A 107 23.76 -12.58 18.39
C VAL A 107 22.41 -11.91 18.18
N PRO A 108 22.27 -10.58 18.35
CA PRO A 108 21.01 -9.92 18.06
C PRO A 108 20.67 -10.20 16.60
N SER A 109 19.51 -10.81 16.36
CA SER A 109 18.97 -10.96 15.01
C SER A 109 18.46 -9.60 14.55
N MET A 110 19.39 -8.77 14.09
CA MET A 110 19.08 -7.47 13.49
C MET A 110 18.36 -7.75 12.17
N SER A 111 17.04 -7.68 12.20
CA SER A 111 16.21 -7.86 10.99
C SER A 111 16.38 -6.64 10.08
N LEU A 112 16.52 -6.90 8.78
CA LEU A 112 16.67 -5.85 7.77
C LEU A 112 15.40 -4.99 7.66
N LEU A 113 14.24 -5.58 7.95
CA LEU A 113 12.95 -4.88 8.05
C LEU A 113 12.99 -3.70 9.04
N PHE A 114 13.80 -3.78 10.10
CA PHE A 114 13.91 -2.77 11.15
C PHE A 114 15.15 -1.88 11.04
N GLU A 115 15.94 -2.03 9.97
CA GLU A 115 17.02 -1.09 9.68
C GLU A 115 16.47 0.21 9.08
N PRO A 116 16.95 1.39 9.52
CA PRO A 116 16.61 2.65 8.89
C PRO A 116 16.90 2.68 7.38
N ALA A 117 16.20 3.57 6.68
CA ALA A 117 16.50 3.97 5.30
C ALA A 117 16.45 5.50 5.22
N THR A 118 17.45 6.13 4.61
CA THR A 118 17.34 7.53 4.23
C THR A 118 17.05 7.64 2.74
N VAL A 119 15.91 8.24 2.40
CA VAL A 119 15.44 8.44 1.02
C VAL A 119 15.27 9.94 0.81
N ALA A 120 15.92 10.48 -0.22
CA ALA A 120 16.19 11.91 -0.32
C ALA A 120 16.85 12.44 0.98
N GLY A 121 16.25 13.43 1.65
CA GLY A 121 16.62 13.89 3.00
C GLY A 121 15.86 13.21 4.15
N GLN A 122 14.91 12.31 3.86
CA GLN A 122 13.99 11.75 4.86
C GLN A 122 14.47 10.40 5.40
N THR A 123 14.70 10.32 6.72
CA THR A 123 15.08 9.06 7.37
C THR A 123 13.85 8.32 7.91
N LEU A 124 13.48 7.22 7.24
CA LEU A 124 12.54 6.24 7.74
C LEU A 124 13.24 5.41 8.83
N ARG A 125 12.61 5.30 10.00
CA ARG A 125 13.14 4.52 11.14
C ARG A 125 13.20 2.99 10.91
N ASN A 126 12.55 2.49 9.86
CA ASN A 126 12.55 1.09 9.43
C ASN A 126 12.01 0.98 7.98
N ARG A 127 12.05 -0.22 7.39
CA ARG A 127 11.66 -0.51 5.99
C ARG A 127 10.17 -0.79 5.79
N LEU A 128 9.32 -0.39 6.75
CA LEU A 128 7.88 -0.63 6.73
C LEU A 128 7.10 0.63 6.34
N ILE A 129 6.33 0.51 5.26
CA ILE A 129 5.46 1.57 4.74
C ILE A 129 4.00 1.18 5.00
N LEU A 130 3.19 2.12 5.50
CA LEU A 130 1.73 2.00 5.36
C LEU A 130 1.36 2.48 3.95
N PRO A 131 0.92 1.60 3.03
CA PRO A 131 0.54 2.01 1.70
C PRO A 131 -0.78 2.79 1.74
N PRO A 132 -1.05 3.64 0.73
CA PRO A 132 -2.30 4.38 0.64
C PRO A 132 -3.49 3.43 0.56
N MET A 133 -4.49 3.67 1.41
CA MET A 133 -5.72 2.88 1.50
C MET A 133 -6.92 3.81 1.73
N CYS A 134 -7.79 3.94 0.73
CA CYS A 134 -8.99 4.78 0.83
C CYS A 134 -9.90 4.37 1.99
N GLN A 135 -10.39 5.36 2.74
CA GLN A 135 -11.24 5.21 3.92
C GLN A 135 -12.71 5.51 3.60
N TYR A 136 -12.98 6.28 2.53
CA TYR A 136 -14.32 6.55 2.00
C TYR A 136 -15.31 7.11 3.04
N ILE A 137 -14.86 8.09 3.84
CA ILE A 137 -15.54 8.52 5.07
C ILE A 137 -15.69 10.05 5.20
N VAL A 138 -15.32 10.84 4.19
CA VAL A 138 -15.49 12.30 4.18
C VAL A 138 -16.98 12.65 3.97
N GLY A 139 -17.79 12.50 5.03
CA GLY A 139 -19.25 12.63 4.96
C GLY A 139 -19.78 14.00 4.56
N THR A 140 -18.94 15.04 4.61
CA THR A 140 -19.19 16.39 4.07
C THR A 140 -19.11 16.47 2.55
N LYS A 141 -18.54 15.45 1.89
CA LYS A 141 -18.31 15.35 0.43
C LYS A 141 -17.47 16.49 -0.18
N ASP A 142 -16.76 17.26 0.65
CA ASP A 142 -15.90 18.40 0.30
C ASP A 142 -14.41 18.04 0.22
N GLY A 143 -14.07 16.76 0.43
CA GLY A 143 -12.69 16.25 0.45
C GLY A 143 -11.86 16.64 1.67
N VAL A 144 -12.43 17.33 2.66
CA VAL A 144 -11.69 17.74 3.86
C VAL A 144 -11.46 16.53 4.78
N PRO A 145 -10.20 16.18 5.12
CA PRO A 145 -9.92 15.08 6.05
C PRO A 145 -10.45 15.41 7.45
N GLY A 146 -10.95 14.39 8.16
CA GLY A 146 -11.59 14.56 9.45
C GLY A 146 -10.89 13.84 10.61
N PRO A 147 -11.54 13.78 11.79
CA PRO A 147 -11.03 13.04 12.95
C PRO A 147 -10.74 11.55 12.67
N TRP A 148 -11.40 10.95 11.68
CA TRP A 148 -11.07 9.58 11.27
C TRP A 148 -9.66 9.50 10.68
N GLN A 149 -9.29 10.34 9.71
CA GLN A 149 -7.95 10.33 9.11
C GLN A 149 -6.87 10.56 10.17
N MET A 150 -7.09 11.51 11.09
CA MET A 150 -6.22 11.75 12.25
C MET A 150 -5.99 10.48 13.07
N VAL A 151 -7.06 9.85 13.57
CA VAL A 151 -6.95 8.65 14.42
C VAL A 151 -6.43 7.44 13.63
N HIS A 152 -6.86 7.28 12.38
CA HIS A 152 -6.47 6.18 11.53
C HIS A 152 -4.97 6.19 11.24
N LEU A 153 -4.44 7.30 10.71
CA LEU A 153 -3.04 7.42 10.31
C LEU A 153 -2.15 7.54 11.56
N GLY A 154 -2.59 8.32 12.55
CA GLY A 154 -1.90 8.48 13.83
C GLY A 154 -1.70 7.15 14.57
N ALA A 155 -2.66 6.24 14.53
CA ALA A 155 -2.50 4.91 15.14
C ALA A 155 -1.42 4.05 14.46
N ARG A 156 -1.17 4.22 13.15
CA ARG A 156 -0.10 3.50 12.44
C ARG A 156 1.25 4.17 12.63
N ALA A 157 1.28 5.49 12.73
CA ALA A 157 2.47 6.23 13.15
C ALA A 157 2.90 5.83 14.58
N ALA A 158 1.97 5.77 15.53
CA ALA A 158 2.21 5.30 16.90
C ALA A 158 2.51 3.79 17.00
N GLY A 159 2.06 3.00 16.01
CA GLY A 159 2.27 1.56 15.89
C GLY A 159 3.61 1.13 15.25
N GLY A 160 4.43 2.09 14.83
CA GLY A 160 5.83 1.85 14.48
C GLY A 160 6.20 1.87 13.00
N PHE A 161 5.30 2.29 12.09
CA PHE A 161 5.62 2.38 10.67
C PHE A 161 6.73 3.41 10.39
N GLY A 162 7.62 3.12 9.44
CA GLY A 162 8.71 4.03 9.04
C GLY A 162 8.20 5.20 8.20
N MET A 163 7.26 4.93 7.31
CA MET A 163 6.50 5.92 6.56
C MET A 163 5.01 5.60 6.61
N VAL A 164 4.17 6.63 6.75
CA VAL A 164 2.71 6.51 6.75
C VAL A 164 2.17 7.32 5.57
N VAL A 165 1.73 6.63 4.51
CA VAL A 165 1.16 7.28 3.33
C VAL A 165 -0.35 7.41 3.49
N ALA A 166 -0.84 8.64 3.49
CA ALA A 166 -2.26 8.96 3.48
C ALA A 166 -2.95 8.41 2.22
N GLU A 167 -4.27 8.25 2.29
CA GLU A 167 -5.09 7.67 1.23
C GLU A 167 -5.01 8.44 -0.11
N ALA A 168 -5.46 7.80 -1.19
CA ALA A 168 -5.49 8.42 -2.51
C ALA A 168 -6.34 9.70 -2.45
N THR A 169 -5.66 10.84 -2.52
CA THR A 169 -6.21 12.16 -2.27
C THR A 169 -6.32 12.90 -3.60
N ALA A 170 -7.54 13.29 -3.96
CA ALA A 170 -7.82 13.80 -5.30
C ALA A 170 -7.26 15.21 -5.52
N VAL A 171 -6.66 15.44 -6.69
CA VAL A 171 -6.08 16.74 -7.08
C VAL A 171 -7.14 17.73 -7.60
N VAL A 172 -8.33 17.24 -7.95
CA VAL A 172 -9.53 17.98 -8.38
C VAL A 172 -10.79 17.25 -7.88
N PRO A 173 -11.95 17.92 -7.69
CA PRO A 173 -13.18 17.30 -7.16
C PRO A 173 -13.68 16.09 -7.97
N GLU A 174 -13.65 16.17 -9.28
CA GLU A 174 -14.08 15.15 -10.25
C GLU A 174 -13.09 13.98 -10.36
N GLY A 175 -11.86 14.17 -9.88
CA GLY A 175 -10.80 13.17 -9.83
C GLY A 175 -10.90 12.18 -8.67
N ARG A 176 -11.92 12.29 -7.80
CA ARG A 176 -12.17 11.33 -6.72
C ARG A 176 -12.70 9.99 -7.23
N ILE A 177 -12.44 8.91 -6.52
CA ILE A 177 -13.03 7.58 -6.75
C ILE A 177 -14.48 7.60 -6.28
N SER A 178 -14.72 8.08 -5.06
CA SER A 178 -16.06 8.26 -4.47
C SER A 178 -16.32 9.68 -3.97
N ASP A 179 -17.59 9.99 -3.70
CA ASP A 179 -18.00 11.27 -3.15
C ASP A 179 -17.45 11.55 -1.72
N GLN A 180 -16.93 10.52 -1.04
CA GLN A 180 -16.40 10.57 0.32
C GLN A 180 -14.88 10.34 0.41
N ASP A 181 -14.17 10.49 -0.71
CA ASP A 181 -12.70 10.54 -0.77
C ASP A 181 -12.16 11.87 -0.23
N THR A 182 -10.89 11.87 0.22
CA THR A 182 -10.15 13.09 0.55
C THR A 182 -9.67 13.84 -0.69
N GLY A 183 -9.42 15.14 -0.54
CA GLY A 183 -8.93 16.04 -1.57
C GLY A 183 -7.72 16.87 -1.15
N LEU A 184 -7.06 17.46 -2.13
CA LEU A 184 -6.03 18.50 -1.94
C LEU A 184 -6.05 19.56 -3.06
N TRP A 185 -7.24 19.82 -3.62
CA TRP A 185 -7.48 20.84 -4.64
C TRP A 185 -7.62 22.26 -4.08
N ASN A 186 -7.81 22.41 -2.76
CA ASN A 186 -7.97 23.71 -2.11
C ASN A 186 -7.27 23.83 -0.75
N ASP A 187 -7.24 25.05 -0.24
CA ASP A 187 -6.48 25.45 0.95
C ASP A 187 -7.13 24.98 2.27
N ALA A 188 -8.45 24.83 2.34
CA ALA A 188 -9.11 24.28 3.54
C ALA A 188 -8.75 22.80 3.74
N GLN A 189 -8.53 22.06 2.66
CA GLN A 189 -8.03 20.68 2.70
C GLN A 189 -6.56 20.63 3.17
N ARG A 190 -5.70 21.53 2.68
CA ARG A 190 -4.31 21.69 3.19
C ARG A 190 -4.32 21.91 4.70
N ASP A 191 -5.09 22.87 5.18
CA ASP A 191 -5.11 23.27 6.60
C ASP A 191 -5.62 22.14 7.51
N ALA A 192 -6.54 21.30 7.02
CA ALA A 192 -7.02 20.12 7.73
C ALA A 192 -6.03 18.94 7.74
N TRP A 193 -5.13 18.84 6.75
CA TRP A 193 -4.05 17.84 6.76
C TRP A 193 -2.90 18.21 7.71
N ALA A 194 -2.57 19.49 7.88
CA ALA A 194 -1.46 19.95 8.71
C ALA A 194 -1.38 19.34 10.14
N PRO A 195 -2.45 19.33 10.96
CA PRO A 195 -2.38 18.69 12.28
C PRO A 195 -2.14 17.17 12.20
N ILE A 196 -2.56 16.51 11.11
CA ILE A 196 -2.41 15.07 10.91
C ILE A 196 -0.94 14.74 10.59
N THR A 197 -0.29 15.52 9.73
CA THR A 197 1.13 15.32 9.39
C THR A 197 2.03 15.60 10.59
N ASP A 198 1.75 16.66 11.36
CA ASP A 198 2.44 16.96 12.62
C ASP A 198 2.30 15.82 13.63
N PHE A 199 1.10 15.24 13.77
CA PHE A 199 0.92 14.08 14.64
C PHE A 199 1.73 12.87 14.15
N ILE A 200 1.68 12.52 12.85
CA ILE A 200 2.47 11.42 12.28
C ILE A 200 3.97 11.60 12.55
N ARG A 201 4.50 12.81 12.29
CA ARG A 201 5.90 13.17 12.54
C ARG A 201 6.26 13.09 14.02
N SER A 202 5.37 13.55 14.92
CA SER A 202 5.58 13.46 16.37
C SER A 202 5.72 12.02 16.89
N GLN A 203 5.16 11.04 16.17
CA GLN A 203 5.29 9.62 16.49
C GLN A 203 6.51 8.95 15.81
N GLY A 204 7.37 9.71 15.12
CA GLY A 204 8.60 9.23 14.50
C GLY A 204 8.42 8.50 13.16
N ALA A 205 7.33 8.75 12.45
CA ALA A 205 7.10 8.26 11.09
C ALA A 205 7.18 9.40 10.07
N VAL A 206 7.62 9.12 8.85
CA VAL A 206 7.60 10.08 7.73
C VAL A 206 6.14 10.22 7.23
N PRO A 207 5.54 11.44 7.25
CA PRO A 207 4.22 11.67 6.68
C PRO A 207 4.28 11.72 5.15
N GLY A 208 3.64 10.75 4.49
CA GLY A 208 3.48 10.73 3.03
C GLY A 208 2.02 10.93 2.61
N ILE A 209 1.80 11.32 1.36
CA ILE A 209 0.45 11.40 0.76
C ILE A 209 0.45 10.87 -0.68
N GLN A 210 -0.59 10.15 -1.05
CA GLN A 210 -0.80 9.78 -2.45
C GLN A 210 -1.70 10.80 -3.16
N LEU A 211 -1.17 11.46 -4.19
CA LEU A 211 -1.94 12.36 -5.06
C LEU A 211 -2.54 11.56 -6.22
N ALA A 212 -3.83 11.74 -6.49
CA ALA A 212 -4.58 10.89 -7.41
C ALA A 212 -5.59 11.64 -8.31
N HIS A 213 -5.93 11.00 -9.43
CA HIS A 213 -7.07 11.32 -10.26
C HIS A 213 -7.66 10.02 -10.82
N ALA A 214 -8.88 9.66 -10.46
CA ALA A 214 -9.49 8.36 -10.76
C ALA A 214 -9.85 8.15 -12.24
N GLY A 215 -10.02 9.22 -13.01
CA GLY A 215 -10.32 9.15 -14.45
C GLY A 215 -11.65 8.44 -14.68
N SER A 216 -11.71 7.50 -15.62
CA SER A 216 -12.94 6.71 -15.88
C SER A 216 -13.45 5.87 -14.69
N LYS A 217 -12.69 5.76 -13.60
CA LYS A 217 -13.09 5.02 -12.38
C LYS A 217 -13.53 5.97 -11.26
N ALA A 218 -13.71 7.25 -11.58
CA ALA A 218 -14.33 8.25 -10.71
C ALA A 218 -15.84 8.01 -10.57
N SER A 219 -16.50 8.82 -9.72
CA SER A 219 -17.96 8.83 -9.55
C SER A 219 -18.55 7.46 -9.18
N THR A 220 -17.89 6.72 -8.28
CA THR A 220 -18.36 5.42 -7.77
C THR A 220 -18.82 5.50 -6.32
N TRP A 221 -19.68 4.56 -5.92
CA TRP A 221 -20.13 4.48 -4.54
C TRP A 221 -18.96 4.15 -3.58
N PRO A 222 -18.92 4.77 -2.38
CA PRO A 222 -18.00 4.42 -1.30
C PRO A 222 -17.89 2.90 -1.08
N ALA A 223 -16.69 2.34 -1.13
CA ALA A 223 -16.47 0.90 -1.01
C ALA A 223 -16.54 0.42 0.46
N ARG A 224 -17.70 0.63 1.11
CA ARG A 224 -17.99 0.29 2.50
C ARG A 224 -19.44 -0.18 2.69
N PRO A 225 -19.77 -0.93 3.77
CA PRO A 225 -21.12 -1.42 4.00
C PRO A 225 -22.16 -0.29 4.07
N GLY A 226 -23.33 -0.54 3.48
CA GLY A 226 -24.44 0.42 3.41
C GLY A 226 -24.46 1.31 2.17
N PHE A 227 -23.60 1.02 1.18
CA PHE A 227 -23.58 1.67 -0.13
C PHE A 227 -23.70 0.61 -1.24
N ASP A 228 -24.21 1.02 -2.39
CA ASP A 228 -24.28 0.20 -3.59
C ASP A 228 -22.89 -0.01 -4.23
N GLN A 229 -22.83 -0.66 -5.38
CA GLN A 229 -21.59 -0.95 -6.11
C GLN A 229 -21.65 -0.34 -7.51
N GLY A 230 -20.48 0.03 -8.03
CA GLY A 230 -20.37 0.67 -9.35
C GLY A 230 -20.61 2.19 -9.30
N PRO A 231 -21.01 2.80 -10.44
CA PRO A 231 -21.14 4.25 -10.54
C PRO A 231 -22.35 4.81 -9.76
N ILE A 232 -22.18 6.03 -9.25
CA ILE A 232 -23.28 6.84 -8.70
C ILE A 232 -24.10 7.39 -9.87
N PRO A 233 -25.45 7.25 -9.90
CA PRO A 233 -26.30 7.90 -10.89
C PRO A 233 -26.19 9.44 -10.84
N PRO A 234 -26.27 10.17 -11.97
CA PRO A 234 -26.24 11.64 -11.98
C PRO A 234 -27.31 12.28 -11.07
N GLU A 235 -28.51 11.68 -11.01
CA GLU A 235 -29.62 12.09 -10.15
C GLU A 235 -29.34 11.93 -8.63
N GLU A 236 -28.35 11.12 -8.26
CA GLU A 236 -27.89 10.91 -6.88
C GLU A 236 -26.57 11.65 -6.57
N GLY A 237 -26.09 12.47 -7.51
CA GLY A 237 -24.87 13.26 -7.37
C GLY A 237 -23.63 12.66 -8.00
N GLY A 238 -23.78 11.67 -8.90
CA GLY A 238 -22.71 11.24 -9.79
C GLY A 238 -22.29 12.34 -10.79
N TRP A 239 -21.08 12.25 -11.30
CA TRP A 239 -20.49 13.23 -12.23
C TRP A 239 -19.90 12.57 -13.48
N GLU A 240 -19.75 13.36 -14.56
CA GLU A 240 -19.10 12.87 -15.78
C GLU A 240 -17.64 12.50 -15.48
N THR A 241 -17.24 11.32 -15.93
CA THR A 241 -15.86 10.85 -15.78
C THR A 241 -15.07 11.10 -17.07
N VAL A 242 -13.75 11.28 -16.97
CA VAL A 242 -12.87 11.50 -18.12
C VAL A 242 -11.80 10.42 -18.27
N SER A 243 -11.45 10.09 -19.50
CA SER A 243 -10.41 9.11 -19.86
C SER A 243 -9.62 9.56 -21.09
N PRO A 244 -8.45 8.95 -21.40
CA PRO A 244 -7.67 9.33 -22.58
C PRO A 244 -8.41 9.18 -23.91
N SER A 245 -9.44 8.33 -24.03
CA SER A 245 -10.09 8.03 -25.32
C SER A 245 -11.60 7.76 -25.23
N GLY A 246 -12.28 8.20 -24.16
CA GLY A 246 -13.71 7.91 -23.96
C GLY A 246 -14.01 6.42 -23.68
N ILE A 247 -12.97 5.62 -23.44
CA ILE A 247 -13.06 4.19 -23.13
C ILE A 247 -12.90 4.02 -21.61
N PRO A 248 -13.82 3.33 -20.92
CA PRO A 248 -13.67 3.02 -19.50
C PRO A 248 -12.59 1.97 -19.25
N ALA A 249 -11.86 2.09 -18.14
CA ALA A 249 -10.80 1.16 -17.74
C ALA A 249 -11.29 -0.26 -17.43
N VAL A 250 -12.56 -0.42 -17.03
CA VAL A 250 -13.26 -1.70 -16.81
C VAL A 250 -14.74 -1.50 -17.16
N SER A 251 -15.44 -2.52 -17.67
CA SER A 251 -16.82 -2.35 -18.16
C SER A 251 -17.84 -2.00 -17.06
N ALA A 252 -17.54 -2.31 -15.80
CA ALA A 252 -18.39 -2.03 -14.63
C ALA A 252 -18.29 -0.58 -14.10
N THR A 253 -17.96 0.39 -14.96
CA THR A 253 -17.88 1.83 -14.60
C THR A 253 -18.82 2.69 -15.46
N ALA A 254 -19.02 3.95 -15.08
CA ALA A 254 -19.83 4.88 -15.85
C ALA A 254 -19.26 5.08 -17.27
N PRO A 255 -20.11 5.47 -18.25
CA PRO A 255 -19.63 6.10 -19.47
C PRO A 255 -18.65 7.24 -19.16
N THR A 256 -17.66 7.41 -20.03
CA THR A 256 -16.54 8.33 -19.83
C THR A 256 -16.27 9.11 -21.10
N ARG A 257 -15.85 10.36 -20.97
CA ARG A 257 -15.55 11.25 -22.09
C ARG A 257 -14.05 11.29 -22.39
N GLU A 258 -13.70 11.43 -23.66
CA GLU A 258 -12.32 11.71 -24.07
C GLU A 258 -11.87 13.10 -23.59
N MET A 259 -10.69 13.17 -22.98
CA MET A 259 -10.07 14.44 -22.59
C MET A 259 -9.60 15.24 -23.81
N THR A 260 -9.79 16.55 -23.75
CA THR A 260 -9.11 17.53 -24.60
C THR A 260 -7.68 17.76 -24.12
N GLU A 261 -6.83 18.33 -24.99
CA GLU A 261 -5.45 18.69 -24.61
C GLU A 261 -5.39 19.73 -23.48
N ALA A 262 -6.35 20.66 -23.43
CA ALA A 262 -6.47 21.64 -22.34
C ALA A 262 -6.70 20.95 -20.99
N GLU A 263 -7.64 19.98 -20.92
CA GLU A 263 -7.91 19.22 -19.69
C GLU A 263 -6.70 18.38 -19.24
N ILE A 264 -5.86 17.92 -20.17
CA ILE A 264 -4.62 17.19 -19.84
C ILE A 264 -3.60 18.12 -19.17
N GLU A 265 -3.42 19.34 -19.69
CA GLU A 265 -2.54 20.36 -19.10
C GLU A 265 -3.10 20.95 -17.79
N GLU A 266 -4.42 21.03 -17.64
CA GLU A 266 -5.10 21.35 -16.37
C GLU A 266 -4.86 20.27 -15.32
N VAL A 267 -4.94 18.98 -15.68
CA VAL A 267 -4.60 17.87 -14.76
C VAL A 267 -3.13 17.94 -14.34
N ILE A 268 -2.18 18.20 -15.25
CA ILE A 268 -0.77 18.42 -14.89
C ILE A 268 -0.65 19.56 -13.87
N SER A 269 -1.30 20.69 -14.14
CA SER A 269 -1.30 21.86 -13.26
C SER A 269 -1.93 21.57 -11.88
N ALA A 270 -2.99 20.77 -11.83
CA ALA A 270 -3.65 20.36 -10.59
C ALA A 270 -2.75 19.45 -9.73
N PHE A 271 -2.04 18.50 -10.33
CA PHE A 271 -1.05 17.69 -9.63
C PHE A 271 0.07 18.55 -9.00
N VAL A 272 0.58 19.53 -9.73
CA VAL A 272 1.59 20.48 -9.21
C VAL A 272 1.03 21.36 -8.09
N ALA A 273 -0.20 21.88 -8.24
CA ALA A 273 -0.85 22.67 -7.20
C ALA A 273 -1.13 21.86 -5.93
N ALA A 274 -1.54 20.60 -6.07
CA ALA A 274 -1.75 19.68 -4.95
C ALA A 274 -0.41 19.32 -4.26
N ALA A 275 0.69 19.15 -5.00
CA ALA A 275 2.01 18.94 -4.41
C ALA A 275 2.49 20.16 -3.60
N ARG A 276 2.32 21.38 -4.10
CA ARG A 276 2.61 22.61 -3.34
C ARG A 276 1.78 22.70 -2.05
N ARG A 277 0.52 22.26 -2.09
CA ARG A 277 -0.33 22.15 -0.90
C ARG A 277 0.09 21.02 0.04
N ALA A 278 0.59 19.90 -0.47
CA ALA A 278 1.11 18.83 0.37
C ALA A 278 2.34 19.29 1.16
N ASP A 279 3.23 20.06 0.53
CA ASP A 279 4.41 20.62 1.19
C ASP A 279 4.00 21.60 2.30
N ALA A 280 3.09 22.54 1.97
CA ALA A 280 2.54 23.50 2.93
C ALA A 280 1.67 22.87 4.03
N ALA A 281 1.11 21.67 3.81
CA ALA A 281 0.46 20.83 4.83
C ALA A 281 1.46 19.97 5.63
N GLY A 282 2.76 20.13 5.42
CA GLY A 282 3.80 19.40 6.15
C GLY A 282 3.89 17.92 5.78
N PHE A 283 3.60 17.52 4.54
CA PHE A 283 4.03 16.19 4.06
C PHE A 283 5.51 16.21 3.69
N ASP A 284 6.20 15.10 3.95
CA ASP A 284 7.62 14.90 3.69
C ASP A 284 7.87 13.91 2.52
N ALA A 285 6.79 13.28 2.03
CA ALA A 285 6.76 12.49 0.80
C ALA A 285 5.45 12.69 0.01
N VAL A 286 5.54 12.81 -1.31
CA VAL A 286 4.39 12.73 -2.23
C VAL A 286 4.52 11.49 -3.11
N VAL A 287 3.41 10.78 -3.32
CA VAL A 287 3.33 9.62 -4.21
C VAL A 287 2.33 9.90 -5.31
N VAL A 288 2.79 10.05 -6.54
CA VAL A 288 1.90 10.18 -7.70
C VAL A 288 1.21 8.83 -7.95
N HIS A 289 -0.10 8.82 -8.22
CA HIS A 289 -0.84 7.59 -8.48
C HIS A 289 -0.92 7.23 -9.98
N GLY A 290 0.09 6.51 -10.48
CA GLY A 290 0.17 5.96 -11.85
C GLY A 290 -0.25 4.49 -11.98
N ALA A 291 -1.25 4.02 -11.22
CA ALA A 291 -1.55 2.59 -11.06
C ALA A 291 -3.05 2.30 -10.95
N HIS A 292 -3.40 1.02 -10.77
CA HIS A 292 -4.75 0.52 -10.49
C HIS A 292 -5.85 0.89 -11.51
N GLY A 293 -5.45 1.34 -12.71
CA GLY A 293 -6.37 1.78 -13.76
C GLY A 293 -7.02 3.14 -13.55
N TYR A 294 -6.44 3.99 -12.69
CA TYR A 294 -6.80 5.40 -12.61
C TYR A 294 -6.14 6.23 -13.71
N LEU A 295 -6.44 7.53 -13.82
CA LEU A 295 -6.20 8.32 -15.03
C LEU A 295 -4.78 8.19 -15.60
N LEU A 296 -3.76 8.39 -14.76
CA LEU A 296 -2.37 8.28 -15.20
C LEU A 296 -2.01 6.88 -15.72
N HIS A 297 -2.60 5.82 -15.15
CA HIS A 297 -2.44 4.45 -15.67
C HIS A 297 -3.21 4.22 -16.97
N GLN A 298 -4.38 4.86 -17.13
CA GLN A 298 -5.16 4.81 -18.36
C GLN A 298 -4.37 5.39 -19.55
N PHE A 299 -3.62 6.48 -19.33
CA PHE A 299 -2.72 7.01 -20.37
C PHE A 299 -1.56 6.07 -20.72
N LEU A 300 -1.02 5.31 -19.75
CA LEU A 300 0.04 4.34 -20.00
C LEU A 300 -0.44 3.13 -20.83
N SER A 301 -1.64 2.61 -20.55
CA SER A 301 -2.10 1.33 -21.11
C SER A 301 -2.69 1.47 -22.52
N PRO A 302 -2.23 0.69 -23.52
CA PRO A 302 -2.81 0.69 -24.86
C PRO A 302 -4.24 0.12 -24.92
N VAL A 303 -4.73 -0.52 -23.86
CA VAL A 303 -6.14 -0.96 -23.78
C VAL A 303 -7.09 0.22 -23.64
N THR A 304 -6.66 1.32 -22.99
CA THR A 304 -7.50 2.49 -22.71
C THR A 304 -7.09 3.75 -23.47
N ASN A 305 -5.82 3.90 -23.83
CA ASN A 305 -5.31 5.03 -24.60
C ASN A 305 -5.15 4.68 -26.10
N HIS A 306 -6.15 5.07 -26.88
CA HIS A 306 -6.23 4.92 -28.34
C HIS A 306 -5.98 6.24 -29.08
N ARG A 307 -5.48 7.27 -28.39
CA ARG A 307 -5.26 8.60 -28.99
C ARG A 307 -4.21 8.54 -30.10
N THR A 308 -4.43 9.37 -31.12
CA THR A 308 -3.54 9.54 -32.28
C THR A 308 -2.72 10.83 -32.24
N ASP A 309 -2.89 11.63 -31.17
CA ASP A 309 -2.13 12.85 -30.91
C ASP A 309 -0.83 12.58 -30.12
N GLN A 310 -0.19 13.63 -29.60
CA GLN A 310 1.04 13.51 -28.82
C GLN A 310 0.88 12.78 -27.47
N TRP A 311 -0.34 12.42 -27.06
CA TRP A 311 -0.63 11.78 -25.78
C TRP A 311 -0.96 10.29 -25.89
N GLY A 312 -0.98 9.70 -27.10
CA GLY A 312 -1.20 8.26 -27.31
C GLY A 312 -0.41 7.61 -28.44
N GLY A 313 -0.70 6.33 -28.69
CA GLY A 313 0.01 5.49 -29.64
C GLY A 313 1.37 5.00 -29.12
N SER A 314 2.43 5.75 -29.40
CA SER A 314 3.80 5.35 -29.06
C SER A 314 4.03 5.29 -27.54
N PHE A 315 5.07 4.58 -27.11
CA PHE A 315 5.46 4.52 -25.69
C PHE A 315 5.75 5.92 -25.13
N GLU A 316 6.48 6.73 -25.89
CA GLU A 316 6.88 8.10 -25.54
C GLU A 316 5.68 9.02 -25.36
N ASN A 317 4.66 8.87 -26.21
CA ASN A 317 3.41 9.62 -26.12
C ASN A 317 2.54 9.14 -24.94
N ARG A 318 2.31 7.83 -24.79
CA ARG A 318 1.55 7.25 -23.67
C ARG A 318 2.14 7.60 -22.31
N THR A 319 3.47 7.68 -22.22
CA THR A 319 4.19 8.05 -20.98
C THR A 319 4.29 9.55 -20.74
N ARG A 320 4.02 10.40 -21.75
CA ARG A 320 4.21 11.87 -21.70
C ARG A 320 3.51 12.52 -20.51
N LEU A 321 2.27 12.14 -20.22
CA LEU A 321 1.50 12.70 -19.11
C LEU A 321 2.15 12.39 -17.75
N VAL A 322 2.53 11.13 -17.51
CA VAL A 322 3.18 10.72 -16.26
C VAL A 322 4.51 11.45 -16.07
N ARG A 323 5.32 11.56 -17.13
CA ARG A 323 6.58 12.31 -17.12
C ARG A 323 6.39 13.79 -16.84
N ARG A 324 5.43 14.46 -17.51
CA ARG A 324 5.09 15.88 -17.28
C ARG A 324 4.60 16.14 -15.86
N VAL A 325 3.81 15.23 -15.28
CA VAL A 325 3.37 15.31 -13.87
C VAL A 325 4.55 15.17 -12.92
N VAL A 326 5.42 14.17 -13.10
CA VAL A 326 6.58 13.95 -12.21
C VAL A 326 7.57 15.11 -12.29
N ALA A 327 7.94 15.57 -13.50
CA ALA A 327 8.83 16.71 -13.68
C ALA A 327 8.23 18.01 -13.10
N GLY A 328 6.97 18.32 -13.38
CA GLY A 328 6.30 19.51 -12.86
C GLY A 328 6.16 19.50 -11.33
N ILE A 329 5.96 18.32 -10.72
CA ILE A 329 6.01 18.19 -9.26
C ILE A 329 7.44 18.37 -8.77
N ARG A 330 8.46 17.79 -9.42
CA ARG A 330 9.86 17.93 -9.01
C ARG A 330 10.32 19.38 -8.94
N GLU A 331 9.92 20.20 -9.90
CA GLU A 331 10.17 21.66 -9.94
C GLU A 331 9.48 22.44 -8.80
N ALA A 332 8.41 21.89 -8.24
CA ALA A 332 7.57 22.53 -7.23
C ALA A 332 7.74 21.96 -5.80
N TRP A 333 8.49 20.87 -5.66
CA TRP A 333 8.64 20.08 -4.44
C TRP A 333 10.07 20.24 -3.87
N PRO A 334 10.27 20.38 -2.55
CA PRO A 334 11.61 20.52 -1.95
C PRO A 334 12.55 19.33 -2.25
N GLU A 335 13.80 19.59 -2.61
CA GLU A 335 14.77 18.56 -3.04
C GLU A 335 15.06 17.51 -1.96
N ASP A 336 15.00 17.88 -0.69
CA ASP A 336 15.20 17.03 0.48
C ASP A 336 13.97 16.16 0.84
N LYS A 337 12.85 16.32 0.13
CA LYS A 337 11.63 15.55 0.32
C LYS A 337 11.41 14.55 -0.81
N VAL A 338 10.84 13.40 -0.46
CA VAL A 338 10.73 12.24 -1.37
C VAL A 338 9.66 12.47 -2.44
N LEU A 339 10.05 12.40 -3.72
CA LEU A 339 9.11 12.28 -4.83
C LEU A 339 8.97 10.81 -5.26
N GLY A 340 7.82 10.23 -4.95
CA GLY A 340 7.45 8.86 -5.30
C GLY A 340 6.42 8.75 -6.43
N LEU A 341 6.37 7.58 -7.06
CA LEU A 341 5.34 7.20 -8.03
C LEU A 341 4.91 5.75 -7.75
N ARG A 342 3.60 5.51 -7.60
CA ARG A 342 3.06 4.15 -7.57
C ARG A 342 2.67 3.72 -8.98
N LEU A 343 3.21 2.61 -9.45
CA LEU A 343 2.94 2.04 -10.78
C LEU A 343 2.27 0.66 -10.67
N SER A 344 1.38 0.35 -11.61
CA SER A 344 0.99 -1.02 -11.89
C SER A 344 2.05 -1.61 -12.82
N GLY A 345 2.88 -2.53 -12.30
CA GLY A 345 4.02 -3.08 -13.05
C GLY A 345 3.64 -3.97 -14.25
N SER A 346 2.37 -4.38 -14.33
CA SER A 346 1.73 -4.90 -15.54
C SER A 346 0.23 -4.78 -15.39
N ASP A 347 -0.49 -4.62 -16.51
CA ASP A 347 -1.96 -4.77 -16.55
C ASP A 347 -2.42 -6.20 -16.24
N TRP A 348 -1.59 -7.20 -16.60
CA TRP A 348 -1.96 -8.62 -16.65
C TRP A 348 -3.15 -8.92 -17.59
N VAL A 349 -3.20 -8.23 -18.72
CA VAL A 349 -4.13 -8.49 -19.83
C VAL A 349 -3.33 -8.68 -21.12
N GLU A 350 -3.93 -9.33 -22.13
CA GLU A 350 -3.25 -9.66 -23.38
C GLU A 350 -2.83 -8.40 -24.16
N SER A 351 -1.61 -8.43 -24.74
CA SER A 351 -1.05 -7.37 -25.58
C SER A 351 -1.06 -5.94 -24.98
N SER A 352 -0.86 -5.84 -23.66
CA SER A 352 -0.88 -4.56 -22.92
C SER A 352 0.37 -4.32 -22.07
N TRP A 353 0.33 -3.30 -21.20
CA TRP A 353 1.44 -2.83 -20.38
C TRP A 353 2.11 -3.95 -19.56
N ALA A 354 3.42 -4.09 -19.74
CA ALA A 354 4.22 -5.16 -19.15
C ALA A 354 5.29 -4.66 -18.15
N ALA A 355 6.02 -5.59 -17.54
CA ALA A 355 7.10 -5.28 -16.60
C ALA A 355 8.24 -4.52 -17.31
N GLU A 356 8.49 -4.86 -18.56
CA GLU A 356 9.51 -4.26 -19.42
C GLU A 356 9.18 -2.79 -19.75
N ASP A 357 7.92 -2.47 -20.02
CA ASP A 357 7.45 -1.09 -20.19
C ASP A 357 7.62 -0.29 -18.89
N THR A 358 7.32 -0.93 -17.74
CA THR A 358 7.48 -0.32 -16.41
C THR A 358 8.94 -0.01 -16.14
N VAL A 359 9.87 -0.94 -16.38
CA VAL A 359 11.32 -0.70 -16.26
C VAL A 359 11.74 0.46 -17.17
N ARG A 360 11.34 0.44 -18.44
CA ARG A 360 11.67 1.49 -19.42
C ARG A 360 11.17 2.87 -18.97
N LEU A 361 9.96 2.95 -18.43
CA LEU A 361 9.39 4.19 -17.91
C LEU A 361 10.15 4.68 -16.68
N VAL A 362 10.37 3.80 -15.69
CA VAL A 362 11.05 4.15 -14.43
C VAL A 362 12.47 4.66 -14.68
N ARG A 363 13.23 4.03 -15.60
CA ARG A 363 14.56 4.53 -16.00
C ARG A 363 14.52 5.98 -16.48
N THR A 364 13.47 6.34 -17.22
CA THR A 364 13.29 7.71 -17.75
C THR A 364 12.83 8.69 -16.66
N LEU A 365 12.04 8.22 -15.69
CA LEU A 365 11.52 9.05 -14.60
C LEU A 365 12.58 9.41 -13.54
N VAL A 366 13.67 8.65 -13.44
CA VAL A 366 14.81 9.01 -12.59
C VAL A 366 15.38 10.37 -13.02
N ASP A 367 15.55 10.58 -14.32
CA ASP A 367 15.96 11.86 -14.92
C ASP A 367 14.92 12.97 -14.68
N ASP A 368 13.62 12.63 -14.77
CA ASP A 368 12.51 13.58 -14.52
C ASP A 368 12.34 13.97 -13.03
N GLY A 369 13.06 13.33 -12.10
CA GLY A 369 13.03 13.72 -10.68
C GLY A 369 12.60 12.66 -9.67
N LEU A 370 12.37 11.41 -10.08
CA LEU A 370 11.87 10.36 -9.19
C LEU A 370 12.90 9.91 -8.15
N ASP A 371 12.48 9.74 -6.90
CA ASP A 371 13.28 9.17 -5.79
C ASP A 371 12.85 7.75 -5.43
N TRP A 372 11.56 7.46 -5.61
CA TRP A 372 10.91 6.24 -5.13
C TRP A 372 9.90 5.70 -6.14
N VAL A 373 9.89 4.38 -6.35
CA VAL A 373 8.82 3.67 -7.04
C VAL A 373 8.18 2.62 -6.12
N ASP A 374 6.84 2.62 -6.05
CA ASP A 374 6.05 1.61 -5.34
C ASP A 374 5.33 0.71 -6.34
N LEU A 375 5.63 -0.58 -6.35
CA LEU A 375 5.09 -1.51 -7.35
C LEU A 375 3.84 -2.21 -6.86
N SER A 376 2.78 -2.01 -7.65
CA SER A 376 1.53 -2.76 -7.63
C SER A 376 1.25 -3.38 -9.01
N SER A 377 0.01 -3.74 -9.35
CA SER A 377 -0.35 -4.30 -10.65
C SER A 377 -1.84 -4.23 -10.97
N GLY A 378 -2.16 -4.33 -12.26
CA GLY A 378 -3.50 -4.47 -12.81
C GLY A 378 -4.39 -3.25 -12.64
N GLY A 379 -5.70 -3.48 -12.77
CA GLY A 379 -6.76 -2.50 -12.60
C GLY A 379 -7.37 -1.95 -13.89
N ILE A 380 -6.87 -2.40 -15.04
CA ILE A 380 -7.39 -2.15 -16.41
C ILE A 380 -7.79 -3.50 -17.01
N GLY A 381 -8.89 -3.49 -17.77
CA GLY A 381 -9.49 -4.66 -18.42
C GLY A 381 -10.26 -5.57 -17.46
N ASP A 382 -11.25 -6.28 -18.01
CA ASP A 382 -12.13 -7.16 -17.22
C ASP A 382 -11.53 -8.56 -16.99
N THR A 383 -10.51 -8.95 -17.76
CA THR A 383 -9.89 -10.29 -17.73
C THR A 383 -8.49 -10.23 -17.12
N TYR A 384 -8.37 -10.45 -15.81
CA TYR A 384 -7.08 -10.54 -15.12
C TYR A 384 -6.42 -11.91 -15.30
N LEU A 385 -5.30 -11.95 -16.02
CA LEU A 385 -4.48 -13.14 -16.30
C LEU A 385 -3.30 -13.32 -15.33
N GLY A 386 -3.16 -12.43 -14.35
CA GLY A 386 -1.98 -12.34 -13.49
C GLY A 386 -1.92 -13.35 -12.34
N PRO A 387 -0.79 -13.42 -11.63
CA PRO A 387 -0.64 -14.28 -10.45
C PRO A 387 -1.54 -13.81 -9.29
N LYS A 388 -1.84 -14.72 -8.37
CA LYS A 388 -2.60 -14.48 -7.13
C LYS A 388 -1.91 -15.18 -5.97
N GLY A 389 -2.02 -14.63 -4.76
CA GLY A 389 -1.46 -15.20 -3.53
C GLY A 389 -0.59 -14.22 -2.75
N PRO A 390 0.12 -14.67 -1.70
CA PRO A 390 1.11 -13.88 -0.98
C PRO A 390 2.29 -13.50 -1.87
N GLY A 391 2.80 -12.26 -1.76
CA GLY A 391 3.98 -11.79 -2.48
C GLY A 391 3.85 -11.66 -4.00
N TYR A 392 2.63 -11.75 -4.57
CA TYR A 392 2.42 -11.86 -6.03
C TYR A 392 2.91 -10.66 -6.86
N GLN A 393 3.12 -9.49 -6.26
CA GLN A 393 3.65 -8.28 -6.92
C GLN A 393 5.16 -8.10 -6.72
N VAL A 394 5.80 -8.85 -5.83
CA VAL A 394 7.25 -8.74 -5.56
C VAL A 394 8.11 -8.98 -6.82
N PRO A 395 7.77 -9.91 -7.76
CA PRO A 395 8.53 -10.04 -9.01
C PRO A 395 8.58 -8.76 -9.86
N LEU A 396 7.58 -7.89 -9.76
CA LEU A 396 7.54 -6.61 -10.50
C LEU A 396 8.50 -5.59 -9.87
N ALA A 397 8.54 -5.49 -8.55
CA ALA A 397 9.51 -4.67 -7.83
C ALA A 397 10.95 -5.13 -8.09
N GLU A 398 11.16 -6.45 -8.05
CA GLU A 398 12.46 -7.08 -8.31
C GLU A 398 12.94 -6.85 -9.76
N ALA A 399 12.03 -6.87 -10.73
CA ALA A 399 12.32 -6.54 -12.13
C ALA A 399 12.73 -5.06 -12.28
N VAL A 400 12.04 -4.13 -11.61
CA VAL A 400 12.39 -2.71 -11.63
C VAL A 400 13.70 -2.43 -10.90
N LYS A 401 13.93 -3.05 -9.74
CA LYS A 401 15.16 -2.87 -8.96
C LYS A 401 16.40 -3.34 -9.75
N ARG A 402 16.37 -4.52 -10.36
CA ARG A 402 17.42 -4.96 -11.30
C ARG A 402 17.53 -4.07 -12.54
N GLY A 403 16.39 -3.73 -13.14
CA GLY A 403 16.34 -2.90 -14.34
C GLY A 403 16.77 -1.44 -14.16
N THR A 404 17.16 -1.04 -12.95
CA THR A 404 17.63 0.30 -12.57
C THR A 404 18.89 0.28 -11.71
N GLU A 405 19.54 -0.88 -11.51
CA GLU A 405 20.70 -1.02 -10.61
C GLU A 405 21.94 -0.25 -11.07
N ASP A 406 22.04 0.03 -12.38
CA ASP A 406 23.08 0.81 -13.03
C ASP A 406 22.85 2.34 -12.93
N LEU A 407 21.68 2.77 -12.44
CA LEU A 407 21.34 4.19 -12.33
C LEU A 407 21.87 4.80 -11.03
N ALA A 408 22.78 5.76 -11.16
CA ALA A 408 23.19 6.63 -10.07
C ALA A 408 22.29 7.87 -10.01
N LEU A 409 21.67 8.12 -8.85
CA LEU A 409 20.91 9.33 -8.59
C LEU A 409 21.83 10.45 -8.06
N ALA A 410 21.41 11.70 -8.20
CA ALA A 410 22.15 12.85 -7.66
C ALA A 410 22.22 12.83 -6.11
N PRO A 411 23.19 13.52 -5.48
CA PRO A 411 23.18 13.74 -4.04
C PRO A 411 21.85 14.33 -3.55
N GLY A 412 21.40 13.94 -2.35
CA GLY A 412 20.11 14.38 -1.82
C GLY A 412 18.87 13.73 -2.46
N ARG A 413 19.04 12.84 -3.46
CA ARG A 413 17.97 12.08 -4.13
C ARG A 413 18.07 10.58 -3.82
N GLY A 414 16.96 9.86 -4.00
CA GLY A 414 16.90 8.40 -3.89
C GLY A 414 17.32 7.81 -2.54
N LEU A 415 17.47 6.49 -2.49
CA LEU A 415 17.98 5.77 -1.31
C LEU A 415 19.49 5.97 -1.16
N ALA A 416 19.92 6.37 0.04
CA ALA A 416 21.32 6.43 0.43
C ALA A 416 21.84 5.05 0.88
N ALA A 417 23.03 4.67 0.40
CA ALA A 417 23.71 3.45 0.87
C ALA A 417 24.23 3.59 2.31
N ASP A 418 24.82 4.74 2.66
CA ASP A 418 25.58 4.96 3.89
C ASP A 418 25.03 6.13 4.75
N GLY A 419 23.70 6.23 4.86
CA GLY A 419 23.02 7.29 5.62
C GLY A 419 22.93 8.65 4.91
N PRO A 420 22.39 9.70 5.57
CA PRO A 420 21.99 10.96 4.92
C PRO A 420 23.12 11.66 4.15
N ASP A 421 24.33 11.67 4.70
CA ASP A 421 25.49 12.36 4.11
C ASP A 421 26.34 11.45 3.19
N GLY A 422 25.95 10.18 3.03
CA GLY A 422 26.80 9.15 2.45
C GLY A 422 26.55 8.83 0.98
N GLY A 423 27.61 8.32 0.33
CA GLY A 423 27.56 7.24 -0.66
C GLY A 423 26.87 7.48 -2.01
N ALA A 424 26.91 6.42 -2.82
CA ALA A 424 26.14 6.33 -4.05
C ALA A 424 24.62 6.31 -3.76
N ARG A 425 23.84 6.91 -4.65
CA ARG A 425 22.37 6.94 -4.56
C ARG A 425 21.75 6.07 -5.64
N ARG A 426 20.75 5.29 -5.26
CA ARG A 426 19.93 4.47 -6.18
C ARG A 426 18.46 4.82 -6.03
N LEU A 427 17.64 4.41 -6.99
CA LEU A 427 16.19 4.48 -6.85
C LEU A 427 15.74 3.66 -5.64
N PHE A 428 14.87 4.23 -4.79
CA PHE A 428 14.23 3.46 -3.73
C PHE A 428 13.07 2.64 -4.32
N VAL A 429 13.05 1.33 -4.09
CA VAL A 429 12.01 0.45 -4.63
C VAL A 429 11.20 -0.19 -3.50
N SER A 430 9.88 0.00 -3.49
CA SER A 430 8.97 -0.73 -2.59
C SER A 430 7.99 -1.63 -3.32
N THR A 431 7.41 -2.57 -2.57
CA THR A 431 6.39 -3.48 -3.10
C THR A 431 5.25 -3.68 -2.12
N VAL A 432 4.06 -3.93 -2.66
CA VAL A 432 2.90 -4.47 -1.93
C VAL A 432 2.64 -5.92 -2.35
N GLY A 433 1.46 -6.45 -1.99
CA GLY A 433 0.92 -7.67 -2.60
C GLY A 433 0.69 -8.81 -1.62
N SER A 434 -0.31 -8.66 -0.76
CA SER A 434 -0.71 -9.70 0.20
C SER A 434 0.45 -10.16 1.11
N ILE A 435 1.40 -9.26 1.39
CA ILE A 435 2.41 -9.44 2.43
C ILE A 435 1.72 -9.22 3.77
N THR A 436 1.60 -10.27 4.58
CA THR A 436 0.87 -10.24 5.86
C THR A 436 1.62 -10.88 7.03
N SER A 437 2.69 -11.65 6.73
CA SER A 437 3.60 -12.20 7.73
C SER A 437 4.94 -11.45 7.70
N ASP A 438 5.56 -11.40 8.87
CA ASP A 438 6.83 -10.78 9.17
C ASP A 438 8.01 -11.49 8.52
N GLU A 439 7.99 -12.82 8.41
CA GLU A 439 9.02 -13.58 7.70
C GLU A 439 8.94 -13.34 6.19
N THR A 440 7.73 -13.15 5.63
CA THR A 440 7.57 -12.78 4.22
C THR A 440 8.09 -11.36 3.97
N ALA A 441 7.83 -10.43 4.89
CA ALA A 441 8.31 -9.05 4.82
C ALA A 441 9.85 -8.98 4.89
N GLU A 442 10.46 -9.68 5.85
CA GLU A 442 11.92 -9.80 5.98
C GLU A 442 12.53 -10.47 4.74
N ALA A 443 11.96 -11.59 4.27
CA ALA A 443 12.49 -12.32 3.12
C ALA A 443 12.46 -11.52 1.81
N VAL A 444 11.53 -10.57 1.62
CA VAL A 444 11.55 -9.68 0.45
C VAL A 444 12.81 -8.80 0.45
N LEU A 445 13.23 -8.32 1.63
CA LEU A 445 14.39 -7.43 1.78
C LEU A 445 15.70 -8.22 1.79
N VAL A 446 15.76 -9.33 2.52
CA VAL A 446 16.97 -10.18 2.64
C VAL A 446 17.36 -10.81 1.29
N ASN A 447 16.38 -11.08 0.42
CA ASN A 447 16.64 -11.53 -0.96
C ASN A 447 16.79 -10.35 -1.96
N ASP A 448 16.98 -9.13 -1.47
CA ASP A 448 17.17 -7.89 -2.22
C ASP A 448 16.06 -7.53 -3.24
N ARG A 449 14.85 -8.08 -3.09
CA ARG A 449 13.76 -7.95 -4.07
C ARG A 449 13.01 -6.61 -4.00
N ALA A 450 13.19 -5.89 -2.90
CA ALA A 450 12.78 -4.49 -2.71
C ALA A 450 13.69 -3.86 -1.64
N ASP A 451 13.61 -2.55 -1.42
CA ASP A 451 14.26 -1.81 -0.33
C ASP A 451 13.32 -1.54 0.85
N ALA A 452 12.00 -1.65 0.63
CA ALA A 452 10.94 -1.54 1.63
C ALA A 452 9.67 -2.31 1.23
N VAL A 453 8.78 -2.58 2.20
CA VAL A 453 7.52 -3.30 1.97
C VAL A 453 6.30 -2.54 2.51
N GLY A 454 5.22 -2.55 1.72
CA GLY A 454 3.95 -1.92 2.06
C GLY A 454 2.97 -2.88 2.73
N ILE A 455 2.67 -2.68 4.02
CA ILE A 455 1.76 -3.53 4.80
C ILE A 455 0.37 -2.89 4.88
N GLY A 456 -0.53 -3.25 3.96
CA GLY A 456 -1.89 -2.72 3.89
C GLY A 456 -2.89 -3.39 4.85
N ARG A 457 -3.66 -4.36 4.35
CA ARG A 457 -4.78 -5.00 5.08
C ARG A 457 -4.43 -5.52 6.48
N ALA A 458 -3.21 -6.02 6.71
CA ALA A 458 -2.78 -6.46 8.03
C ALA A 458 -2.72 -5.30 9.05
N ALA A 459 -2.32 -4.10 8.60
CA ALA A 459 -2.27 -2.88 9.41
C ALA A 459 -3.65 -2.26 9.68
N LEU A 460 -4.67 -2.60 8.88
CA LEU A 460 -6.07 -2.24 9.19
C LEU A 460 -6.55 -2.95 10.46
N VAL A 461 -6.26 -4.24 10.58
CA VAL A 461 -6.61 -5.07 11.75
C VAL A 461 -5.68 -4.81 12.94
N ARG A 462 -4.38 -4.63 12.67
CA ARG A 462 -3.33 -4.52 13.67
C ARG A 462 -2.51 -3.24 13.46
N PRO A 463 -2.90 -2.09 14.03
CA PRO A 463 -2.16 -0.82 13.84
C PRO A 463 -0.69 -0.91 14.27
N ASN A 464 -0.41 -1.73 15.29
CA ASN A 464 0.92 -1.98 15.85
C ASN A 464 1.69 -3.12 15.13
N TRP A 465 1.31 -3.48 13.90
CA TRP A 465 1.93 -4.58 13.15
C TRP A 465 3.48 -4.51 13.09
N PRO A 466 4.13 -3.35 12.86
CA PRO A 466 5.59 -3.24 12.89
C PRO A 466 6.20 -3.67 14.23
N ALA A 467 5.55 -3.28 15.33
CA ALA A 467 5.98 -3.62 16.67
C ALA A 467 5.74 -5.12 16.98
N GLU A 468 4.60 -5.68 16.57
CA GLU A 468 4.36 -7.13 16.68
C GLU A 468 5.40 -7.95 15.88
N ALA A 469 5.73 -7.52 14.66
CA ALA A 469 6.74 -8.13 13.82
C ALA A 469 8.15 -8.06 14.44
N ALA A 470 8.49 -6.96 15.11
CA ALA A 470 9.78 -6.84 15.81
C ALA A 470 9.90 -7.84 16.97
N LEU A 471 8.84 -8.05 17.75
CA LEU A 471 8.81 -9.09 18.79
C LEU A 471 8.92 -10.49 18.18
N SER A 472 8.19 -10.76 17.10
CA SER A 472 8.15 -12.07 16.42
C SER A 472 9.50 -12.46 15.80
N LEU A 473 10.20 -11.50 15.18
CA LEU A 473 11.52 -11.68 14.55
C LEU A 473 12.72 -11.61 15.51
N GLY A 474 12.50 -11.48 16.82
CA GLY A 474 13.60 -11.45 17.80
C GLY A 474 14.30 -10.09 17.92
N ASP A 475 13.73 -9.00 17.42
CA ASP A 475 14.42 -7.71 17.27
C ASP A 475 14.26 -6.79 18.49
N ASP A 476 15.36 -6.56 19.20
CA ASP A 476 15.41 -5.70 20.40
C ASP A 476 15.00 -4.23 20.13
N ARG A 477 14.98 -3.77 18.87
CA ARG A 477 14.51 -2.43 18.49
C ARG A 477 13.00 -2.26 18.65
N PHE A 478 12.22 -3.31 18.94
CA PHE A 478 10.79 -3.23 19.25
C PHE A 478 10.40 -2.01 20.11
N ARG A 479 11.17 -1.72 21.17
CA ARG A 479 10.90 -0.58 22.08
C ARG A 479 10.99 0.79 21.41
N GLN A 480 11.70 0.91 20.29
CA GLN A 480 11.83 2.14 19.50
C GLN A 480 10.63 2.35 18.56
N PHE A 481 9.85 1.30 18.29
CA PHE A 481 8.72 1.33 17.36
C PHE A 481 7.36 1.50 18.06
N VAL A 482 7.28 1.21 19.36
CA VAL A 482 6.08 1.50 20.16
C VAL A 482 6.12 2.94 20.71
N ALA A 483 4.96 3.61 20.66
CA ALA A 483 4.78 4.93 21.28
C ALA A 483 5.22 4.96 22.75
N ALA A 484 5.80 6.08 23.20
CA ALA A 484 6.40 6.21 24.53
C ALA A 484 5.53 5.70 25.72
N PRO A 485 4.20 5.91 25.77
CA PRO A 485 3.35 5.39 26.84
C PRO A 485 3.36 3.84 26.96
N TYR A 486 3.70 3.12 25.89
CA TYR A 486 3.71 1.66 25.84
C TYR A 486 5.03 1.05 26.38
N HIS A 487 6.04 1.87 26.66
CA HIS A 487 7.38 1.41 27.10
C HIS A 487 7.34 0.74 28.48
N GLY A 488 6.38 1.12 29.34
CA GLY A 488 6.15 0.50 30.64
C GLY A 488 5.46 -0.88 30.58
N GLY A 489 5.04 -1.33 29.39
CA GLY A 489 4.41 -2.63 29.20
C GLY A 489 5.37 -3.80 29.46
N LYS A 490 4.84 -4.88 30.08
CA LYS A 490 5.55 -6.16 30.21
C LYS A 490 5.32 -7.01 28.96
N TRP A 491 5.94 -6.59 27.87
CA TRP A 491 6.02 -7.36 26.64
C TRP A 491 6.79 -8.66 26.92
N GLY A 492 6.38 -9.77 26.29
CA GLY A 492 7.13 -11.02 26.36
C GLY A 492 8.57 -10.80 25.91
N ARG A 493 9.50 -11.67 26.35
CA ARG A 493 10.81 -11.69 25.68
C ARG A 493 10.60 -12.10 24.21
N PRO A 494 11.34 -11.49 23.26
CA PRO A 494 11.62 -12.15 21.99
C PRO A 494 12.33 -13.50 22.24
#